data_AF-A0A177WI85-F1
#
_entry.id   AF-A0A177WI85-F1
#
_cell.length_a   1.000
_cell.length_b   1.000
_cell.length_c   1.000
_cell.angle_alpha   90.00
_cell.angle_beta   90.00
_cell.angle_gamma   90.00
#
_symmetry.space_group_name_H-M   'P 1'
#
loop_
_entity.id
_entity.type
_entity.pdbx_description
1 polymer ?
#
loop_
_entity_poly.entity_id
_entity_poly.type
_entity_poly.pdbx_seq_one_letter_code
_entity_poly.pdbx_strand_id
1 'polypeptide(L)'
;MSVSVDGFKSSLAFSQLKVGIDGLSATEKQAMVKQTGAVFEFLVKNAAGAQQAWTLDLKNQAGLTLGSNAKPDITINLSDDTFVDLASGKLNGQKAFMSGKLKVKGNMMLATRLDGVLKLAKSAPKPKPPTSSSTSGFGSDAIFSMIGSRMSSLSSTEKDAFLKKTKAIFQFDIKNAEGVTQIWLLDLKEKGEVTKEAGAKPDITISVKDEDFVALAQGKLNGQKAFMSGKIKVKGAVMLATTTRSCFTRMLPCTRSFYTYNTPKDTRRIIMDDGSCLIFLKPSTSSVSSSVSSDASSSTSSQKLVNNKVTSAYHDQIPAEIEASLPPRLRNYPQQATPSKEQILQMQQLRESDPDTWTVQQLARKFNTYPGFVLKVTHCPPQRAQMLRDLEQSRFDHLSIQAKIKAINRLRRKQLW
;
A
#
# COMPACT_ATOMS: atom_id res chain seq x y z
N MET A 1 8.16 -16.24 37.30
CA MET A 1 8.08 -17.42 36.42
C MET A 1 8.00 -16.95 34.98
N SER A 2 8.97 -17.32 34.16
CA SER A 2 8.96 -17.03 32.72
C SER A 2 7.81 -17.79 32.04
N VAL A 3 7.12 -17.12 31.12
CA VAL A 3 5.99 -17.70 30.36
C VAL A 3 6.44 -18.19 28.97
N SER A 4 7.77 -18.16 28.75
CA SER A 4 8.41 -18.57 27.50
C SER A 4 8.56 -20.09 27.44
N VAL A 5 8.24 -20.68 26.28
CA VAL A 5 8.42 -22.11 26.01
C VAL A 5 9.04 -22.25 24.64
N ASP A 6 10.11 -23.04 24.55
CA ASP A 6 10.82 -23.29 23.30
C ASP A 6 9.94 -24.08 22.31
N GLY A 7 10.03 -23.73 21.02
CA GLY A 7 9.22 -24.38 19.98
C GLY A 7 7.79 -23.82 19.82
N PHE A 8 7.44 -22.73 20.52
CA PHE A 8 6.17 -22.01 20.35
C PHE A 8 6.45 -20.53 20.04
N LYS A 9 6.03 -20.04 18.87
CA LYS A 9 6.15 -18.61 18.49
C LYS A 9 5.24 -17.73 19.34
N SER A 10 4.11 -18.28 19.79
CA SER A 10 3.15 -17.63 20.70
C SER A 10 3.75 -17.28 22.06
N SER A 11 4.81 -17.97 22.49
CA SER A 11 5.48 -17.72 23.77
C SER A 11 6.01 -16.28 23.90
N LEU A 12 6.52 -15.71 22.79
CA LEU A 12 6.96 -14.30 22.73
C LEU A 12 5.78 -13.32 22.81
N ALA A 13 4.61 -13.70 22.30
CA ALA A 13 3.41 -12.88 22.42
C ALA A 13 2.85 -12.93 23.85
N PHE A 14 2.87 -14.10 24.50
CA PHE A 14 2.49 -14.24 25.90
C PHE A 14 3.45 -13.53 26.86
N SER A 15 4.76 -13.53 26.59
CA SER A 15 5.72 -12.77 27.39
C SER A 15 5.47 -11.26 27.27
N GLN A 16 5.19 -10.76 26.07
CA GLN A 16 4.81 -9.36 25.85
C GLN A 16 3.50 -8.99 26.54
N LEU A 17 2.48 -9.87 26.47
CA LEU A 17 1.21 -9.67 27.17
C LEU A 17 1.42 -9.66 28.69
N LYS A 18 2.26 -10.53 29.23
CA LYS A 18 2.60 -10.54 30.65
C LYS A 18 3.25 -9.23 31.08
N VAL A 19 4.24 -8.74 30.33
CA VAL A 19 4.88 -7.44 30.61
C VAL A 19 3.86 -6.30 30.55
N GLY A 20 2.96 -6.30 29.56
CA GLY A 20 1.90 -5.30 29.44
C GLY A 20 0.94 -5.33 30.62
N ILE A 21 0.47 -6.50 31.04
CA ILE A 21 -0.44 -6.65 32.18
C ILE A 21 0.27 -6.28 33.49
N ASP A 22 1.50 -6.75 33.69
CA ASP A 22 2.27 -6.47 34.89
C ASP A 22 2.62 -4.97 35.02
N GLY A 23 2.80 -4.27 33.89
CA GLY A 23 3.08 -2.82 33.82
C GLY A 23 1.87 -1.90 34.01
N LEU A 24 0.64 -2.42 34.07
CA LEU A 24 -0.56 -1.62 34.36
C LEU A 24 -0.63 -1.24 35.86
N SER A 25 -1.21 -0.08 36.13
CA SER A 25 -1.44 0.40 37.51
C SER A 25 -2.46 -0.48 38.24
N ALA A 26 -2.44 -0.45 39.58
CA ALA A 26 -3.34 -1.27 40.39
C ALA A 26 -4.83 -0.96 40.11
N THR A 27 -5.17 0.28 39.78
CA THR A 27 -6.51 0.73 39.42
C THR A 27 -6.96 0.17 38.07
N GLU A 28 -6.10 0.15 37.07
CA GLU A 28 -6.37 -0.43 35.74
C GLU A 28 -6.51 -1.94 35.81
N LYS A 29 -5.65 -2.61 36.59
CA LYS A 29 -5.76 -4.06 36.85
C LYS A 29 -7.12 -4.40 37.48
N GLN A 30 -7.57 -3.63 38.47
CA GLN A 30 -8.90 -3.80 39.07
C GLN A 30 -10.04 -3.52 38.08
N ALA A 31 -9.89 -2.53 37.20
CA ALA A 31 -10.87 -2.25 36.15
C ALA A 31 -10.98 -3.43 35.16
N MET A 32 -9.85 -4.02 34.74
CA MET A 32 -9.84 -5.18 33.86
C MET A 32 -10.47 -6.42 34.52
N VAL A 33 -10.20 -6.64 35.81
CA VAL A 33 -10.83 -7.73 36.58
C VAL A 33 -12.33 -7.53 36.69
N LYS A 34 -12.81 -6.32 36.98
CA LYS A 34 -14.26 -6.01 37.06
C LYS A 34 -14.96 -6.13 35.71
N GLN A 35 -14.32 -5.71 34.63
CA GLN A 35 -14.91 -5.75 33.29
C GLN A 35 -14.98 -7.18 32.73
N THR A 36 -14.00 -8.02 33.05
CA THR A 36 -13.85 -9.35 32.46
C THR A 36 -14.33 -10.47 33.39
N GLY A 37 -13.84 -10.50 34.63
CA GLY A 37 -14.31 -11.41 35.69
C GLY A 37 -14.17 -12.90 35.40
N ALA A 38 -13.15 -13.31 34.63
CA ALA A 38 -13.06 -14.67 34.10
C ALA A 38 -11.61 -15.18 34.03
N VAL A 39 -11.45 -16.50 34.15
CA VAL A 39 -10.19 -17.21 33.92
C VAL A 39 -10.19 -17.81 32.53
N PHE A 40 -9.21 -17.42 31.70
CA PHE A 40 -9.06 -17.90 30.33
C PHE A 40 -7.89 -18.86 30.22
N GLU A 41 -8.11 -20.00 29.59
CA GLU A 41 -7.07 -20.95 29.25
C GLU A 41 -6.87 -21.01 27.74
N PHE A 42 -5.63 -20.84 27.30
CA PHE A 42 -5.22 -20.95 25.90
C PHE A 42 -4.49 -22.27 25.70
N LEU A 43 -5.09 -23.16 24.93
CA LEU A 43 -4.48 -24.41 24.46
C LEU A 43 -3.94 -24.17 23.06
N VAL A 44 -2.63 -23.94 22.96
CA VAL A 44 -1.95 -23.66 21.69
C VAL A 44 -1.27 -24.92 21.20
N LYS A 45 -1.52 -25.28 19.94
CA LYS A 45 -0.86 -26.40 19.26
C LYS A 45 0.18 -25.89 18.26
N ASN A 46 1.41 -26.36 18.35
CA ASN A 46 2.47 -26.02 17.39
C ASN A 46 2.43 -26.94 16.15
N ALA A 47 3.27 -26.62 15.16
CA ALA A 47 3.38 -27.39 13.93
C ALA A 47 3.93 -28.83 14.16
N ALA A 48 4.71 -29.04 15.22
CA ALA A 48 5.23 -30.34 15.62
C ALA A 48 4.19 -31.21 16.36
N GLY A 49 2.96 -30.71 16.53
CA GLY A 49 1.87 -31.45 17.18
C GLY A 49 1.85 -31.34 18.71
N ALA A 50 2.87 -30.73 19.33
CA ALA A 50 2.91 -30.48 20.76
C ALA A 50 1.87 -29.42 21.16
N GLN A 51 1.26 -29.61 22.33
CA GLN A 51 0.27 -28.71 22.90
C GLN A 51 0.80 -28.09 24.18
N GLN A 52 0.60 -26.79 24.34
CA GLN A 52 0.97 -26.07 25.55
C GLN A 52 -0.19 -25.19 26.01
N ALA A 53 -0.37 -25.15 27.33
CA ALA A 53 -1.42 -24.39 27.99
C ALA A 53 -0.87 -23.11 28.65
N TRP A 54 -1.58 -22.01 28.44
CA TRP A 54 -1.35 -20.75 29.16
C TRP A 54 -2.64 -20.31 29.84
N THR A 55 -2.55 -19.88 31.10
CA THR A 55 -3.70 -19.40 31.86
C THR A 55 -3.58 -17.90 32.09
N LEU A 56 -4.64 -17.17 31.76
CA LEU A 56 -4.81 -15.75 32.02
C LEU A 56 -5.95 -15.58 33.05
N ASP A 57 -5.59 -15.28 34.30
CA ASP A 57 -6.54 -14.97 35.36
C ASP A 57 -6.89 -13.47 35.29
N LEU A 58 -8.13 -13.16 34.91
CA LEU A 58 -8.72 -11.82 34.98
C LEU A 58 -9.92 -11.81 35.93
N LYS A 59 -9.90 -12.68 36.94
CA LYS A 59 -10.97 -12.87 37.92
C LYS A 59 -10.50 -12.52 39.33
N ASN A 60 -9.32 -13.00 39.72
CA ASN A 60 -8.76 -12.78 41.07
C ASN A 60 -7.61 -11.78 41.02
N GLN A 61 -6.62 -12.06 40.17
CA GLN A 61 -5.38 -11.29 40.10
C GLN A 61 -4.99 -11.21 38.63
N ALA A 62 -5.15 -10.04 38.01
CA ALA A 62 -4.87 -9.79 36.59
C ALA A 62 -3.44 -10.24 36.22
N GLY A 63 -3.31 -11.48 35.76
CA GLY A 63 -2.02 -12.17 35.73
C GLY A 63 -2.01 -13.33 34.74
N LEU A 64 -0.86 -13.50 34.08
CA LEU A 64 -0.62 -14.56 33.12
C LEU A 64 0.37 -15.58 33.69
N THR A 65 0.00 -16.86 33.66
CA THR A 65 0.80 -18.00 34.13
C THR A 65 0.93 -19.07 33.04
N LEU A 66 2.02 -19.83 33.12
CA LEU A 66 2.24 -21.00 32.27
C LEU A 66 1.58 -22.22 32.90
N GLY A 67 0.84 -23.01 32.13
CA GLY A 67 0.15 -24.20 32.59
C GLY A 67 -1.36 -24.12 32.44
N SER A 68 -2.00 -25.27 32.59
CA SER A 68 -3.45 -25.43 32.60
C SER A 68 -4.01 -25.11 34.00
N ASN A 69 -5.23 -24.58 34.05
CA ASN A 69 -5.96 -24.38 35.28
C ASN A 69 -6.96 -25.53 35.44
N ALA A 70 -7.16 -26.05 36.66
CA ALA A 70 -8.13 -27.11 36.89
C ALA A 70 -9.59 -26.70 36.61
N LYS A 71 -9.91 -25.40 36.63
CA LYS A 71 -11.27 -24.85 36.40
C LYS A 71 -11.26 -23.53 35.62
N PRO A 72 -10.96 -23.54 34.32
CA PRO A 72 -11.07 -22.34 33.47
C PRO A 72 -12.55 -22.01 33.21
N ASP A 73 -12.91 -20.72 33.21
CA ASP A 73 -14.25 -20.28 32.79
C ASP A 73 -14.39 -20.38 31.25
N ILE A 74 -13.27 -20.22 30.53
CA ILE A 74 -13.18 -20.37 29.08
C ILE A 74 -11.89 -21.07 28.68
N THR A 75 -11.99 -22.03 27.77
CA THR A 75 -10.86 -22.67 27.11
C THR A 75 -10.85 -22.36 25.61
N ILE A 76 -9.77 -21.77 25.13
CA ILE A 76 -9.57 -21.38 23.73
C ILE A 76 -8.52 -22.31 23.11
N ASN A 77 -8.93 -23.11 22.14
CA ASN A 77 -8.06 -23.99 21.36
C ASN A 77 -7.71 -23.34 20.02
N LEU A 78 -6.42 -23.19 19.72
CA LEU A 78 -5.96 -22.67 18.44
C LEU A 78 -4.53 -23.14 18.10
N SER A 79 -4.07 -22.84 16.88
CA SER A 79 -2.68 -23.10 16.47
C SER A 79 -1.75 -21.94 16.84
N ASP A 80 -0.46 -22.25 16.97
CA ASP A 80 0.61 -21.29 17.30
C ASP A 80 0.65 -20.10 16.33
N ASP A 81 0.60 -20.38 15.02
CA ASP A 81 0.57 -19.32 14.00
C ASP A 81 -0.71 -18.46 14.08
N THR A 82 -1.86 -19.07 14.37
CA THR A 82 -3.12 -18.34 14.53
C THR A 82 -3.07 -17.40 15.73
N PHE A 83 -2.40 -17.80 16.83
CA PHE A 83 -2.24 -16.95 18.01
C PHE A 83 -1.38 -15.73 17.69
N VAL A 84 -0.27 -15.92 16.96
CA VAL A 84 0.62 -14.83 16.54
C VAL A 84 -0.12 -13.84 15.64
N ASP A 85 -0.97 -14.32 14.73
CA ASP A 85 -1.77 -13.45 13.87
C ASP A 85 -2.85 -12.67 14.65
N LEU A 86 -3.45 -13.28 15.67
CA LEU A 86 -4.37 -12.61 16.60
C LEU A 86 -3.63 -11.57 17.45
N ALA A 87 -2.51 -11.95 18.07
CA ALA A 87 -1.69 -11.07 18.89
C ALA A 87 -1.10 -9.89 18.08
N SER A 88 -0.73 -10.11 16.82
CA SER A 88 -0.28 -9.05 15.91
C SER A 88 -1.43 -8.21 15.34
N GLY A 89 -2.68 -8.68 15.41
CA GLY A 89 -3.87 -7.99 14.92
C GLY A 89 -4.10 -8.15 13.41
N LYS A 90 -3.33 -9.04 12.74
CA LYS A 90 -3.56 -9.42 11.34
C LYS A 90 -4.86 -10.20 11.18
N LEU A 91 -5.24 -10.96 12.20
CA LEU A 91 -6.47 -11.73 12.26
C LEU A 91 -7.37 -11.20 13.40
N ASN A 92 -8.67 -11.14 13.15
CA ASN A 92 -9.67 -10.79 14.16
C ASN A 92 -10.21 -12.06 14.83
N GLY A 93 -10.37 -12.08 16.16
CA GLY A 93 -10.88 -13.21 16.93
C GLY A 93 -12.23 -13.74 16.45
N GLN A 94 -13.16 -12.86 16.08
CA GLN A 94 -14.47 -13.28 15.53
C GLN A 94 -14.32 -14.04 14.20
N LYS A 95 -13.43 -13.56 13.32
CA LYS A 95 -13.14 -14.20 12.04
C LYS A 95 -12.40 -15.53 12.22
N ALA A 96 -11.51 -15.61 13.21
CA ALA A 96 -10.81 -16.84 13.55
C ALA A 96 -11.78 -17.93 14.07
N PHE A 97 -12.79 -17.53 14.87
CA PHE A 97 -13.84 -18.42 15.34
C PHE A 97 -14.75 -18.90 14.21
N MET A 98 -15.28 -17.98 13.40
CA MET A 98 -16.16 -18.34 12.27
C MET A 98 -15.47 -19.23 11.22
N SER A 99 -14.14 -19.10 11.05
CA SER A 99 -13.35 -19.94 10.15
C SER A 99 -12.91 -21.28 10.76
N GLY A 100 -13.28 -21.57 12.01
CA GLY A 100 -12.94 -22.80 12.72
C GLY A 100 -11.48 -22.90 13.18
N LYS A 101 -10.67 -21.86 12.93
CA LYS A 101 -9.24 -21.79 13.33
C LYS A 101 -9.05 -21.55 14.83
N LEU A 102 -10.08 -21.02 15.47
CA LEU A 102 -10.16 -20.81 16.92
C LEU A 102 -11.43 -21.51 17.42
N LYS A 103 -11.29 -22.40 18.39
CA LYS A 103 -12.42 -23.07 19.03
C LYS A 103 -12.51 -22.64 20.49
N VAL A 104 -13.67 -22.16 20.90
CA VAL A 104 -13.94 -21.74 22.28
C VAL A 104 -14.82 -22.79 22.96
N LYS A 105 -14.44 -23.22 24.16
CA LYS A 105 -15.27 -23.99 25.09
C LYS A 105 -15.53 -23.13 26.33
N GLY A 106 -16.75 -23.16 26.86
CA GLY A 106 -17.16 -22.32 28.00
C GLY A 106 -18.08 -21.18 27.57
N ASN A 107 -18.10 -20.10 28.36
CA ASN A 107 -19.05 -19.00 28.16
C ASN A 107 -18.62 -18.07 27.00
N MET A 108 -19.33 -18.14 25.88
CA MET A 108 -19.01 -17.38 24.67
C MET A 108 -19.09 -15.85 24.84
N MET A 109 -19.94 -15.36 25.76
CA MET A 109 -20.06 -13.91 26.03
C MET A 109 -18.82 -13.35 26.72
N LEU A 110 -18.11 -14.16 27.51
CA LEU A 110 -16.87 -13.76 28.16
C LEU A 110 -15.69 -13.75 27.16
N ALA A 111 -15.74 -14.58 26.10
CA ALA A 111 -14.72 -14.63 25.06
C ALA A 111 -14.70 -13.37 24.19
N THR A 112 -15.84 -12.71 23.99
CA THR A 112 -15.89 -11.42 23.28
C THR A 112 -15.30 -10.26 24.09
N ARG A 113 -15.36 -10.33 25.43
CA ARG A 113 -14.74 -9.33 26.32
C ARG A 113 -13.21 -9.39 26.29
N LEU A 114 -12.65 -10.58 26.08
CA LEU A 114 -11.19 -10.77 25.97
C LEU A 114 -10.56 -9.99 24.81
N ASP A 115 -11.25 -9.84 23.67
CA ASP A 115 -10.74 -9.05 22.53
C ASP A 115 -10.59 -7.56 22.90
N GLY A 116 -11.45 -7.04 23.78
CA GLY A 116 -11.31 -5.69 24.35
C GLY A 116 -10.07 -5.57 25.24
N VAL A 117 -9.83 -6.57 26.09
CA VAL A 117 -8.69 -6.61 27.03
C VAL A 117 -7.36 -6.75 26.30
N LEU A 118 -7.27 -7.61 25.28
CA LEU A 118 -6.05 -7.77 24.49
C LEU A 118 -5.68 -6.49 23.71
N LYS A 119 -6.67 -5.68 23.31
CA LYS A 119 -6.41 -4.37 22.67
C LYS A 119 -5.87 -3.35 23.68
N LEU A 120 -6.38 -3.34 24.90
CA LEU A 120 -5.91 -2.47 25.99
C LEU A 120 -4.50 -2.87 26.48
N ALA A 121 -4.23 -4.16 26.61
CA ALA A 121 -2.89 -4.65 26.99
C ALA A 121 -1.82 -4.37 25.91
N LYS A 122 -2.24 -4.16 24.65
CA LYS A 122 -1.36 -3.87 23.51
C LYS A 122 -1.03 -2.38 23.36
N SER A 123 -1.70 -1.48 24.09
CA SER A 123 -1.38 -0.04 24.11
C SER A 123 -0.28 0.36 25.10
N ALA A 124 0.35 -0.60 25.81
CA ALA A 124 1.59 -0.38 26.56
C ALA A 124 2.83 -0.40 25.62
N PRO A 125 3.85 0.44 25.86
CA PRO A 125 4.81 0.85 24.83
C PRO A 125 5.82 -0.26 24.51
N LYS A 126 5.94 -0.63 23.23
CA LYS A 126 7.12 -1.35 22.70
C LYS A 126 8.31 -0.39 22.57
N PRO A 127 9.55 -0.83 22.84
CA PRO A 127 10.73 0.02 22.70
C PRO A 127 10.91 0.41 21.23
N LYS A 128 10.97 1.73 20.99
CA LYS A 128 11.30 2.31 19.68
C LYS A 128 12.83 2.37 19.51
N PRO A 129 13.39 2.07 18.32
CA PRO A 129 14.71 2.55 17.91
C PRO A 129 14.75 4.10 17.94
N PRO A 130 15.94 4.71 18.02
CA PRO A 130 16.19 5.90 18.83
C PRO A 130 15.36 7.12 18.45
N THR A 131 14.78 7.68 19.52
CA THR A 131 14.09 8.95 19.66
C THR A 131 15.01 10.12 19.30
N SER A 132 14.59 10.96 18.33
CA SER A 132 14.97 12.37 18.33
C SER A 132 13.93 13.14 19.16
N SER A 133 14.47 13.89 20.12
CA SER A 133 13.79 14.71 21.11
C SER A 133 12.96 15.85 20.53
N SER A 134 11.71 16.00 20.97
CA SER A 134 11.09 17.33 21.11
C SER A 134 9.94 17.30 22.12
N THR A 135 10.08 18.17 23.11
CA THR A 135 9.23 18.42 24.28
C THR A 135 7.82 18.90 23.92
N SER A 136 6.83 18.00 23.84
CA SER A 136 5.48 18.15 24.40
C SER A 136 4.64 16.92 23.98
N GLY A 137 3.78 16.43 24.87
CA GLY A 137 3.11 15.12 24.76
C GLY A 137 2.06 14.96 23.64
N PHE A 138 2.15 15.68 22.52
CA PHE A 138 1.18 15.62 21.42
C PHE A 138 1.86 15.10 20.14
N GLY A 139 1.28 14.07 19.51
CA GLY A 139 1.77 13.55 18.23
C GLY A 139 1.63 14.54 17.08
N SER A 140 0.72 15.51 17.22
CA SER A 140 0.52 16.64 16.30
C SER A 140 1.71 17.60 16.23
N ASP A 141 2.54 17.71 17.28
CA ASP A 141 3.64 18.68 17.34
C ASP A 141 4.67 18.44 16.22
N ALA A 142 5.02 17.17 15.98
CA ALA A 142 5.93 16.79 14.92
C ALA A 142 5.38 17.15 13.53
N ILE A 143 4.06 17.03 13.34
CA ILE A 143 3.38 17.35 12.08
C ILE A 143 3.40 18.85 11.83
N PHE A 144 3.12 19.68 12.84
CA PHE A 144 3.18 21.14 12.69
C PHE A 144 4.60 21.66 12.49
N SER A 145 5.59 21.07 13.15
CA SER A 145 7.01 21.37 12.89
C SER A 145 7.42 21.02 11.45
N MET A 146 6.94 19.88 10.93
CA MET A 146 7.14 19.50 9.52
C MET A 146 6.42 20.43 8.54
N ILE A 147 5.19 20.86 8.87
CA ILE A 147 4.45 21.83 8.04
C ILE A 147 5.19 23.17 8.03
N GLY A 148 5.67 23.64 9.18
CA GLY A 148 6.46 24.86 9.30
C GLY A 148 7.74 24.81 8.47
N SER A 149 8.54 23.76 8.63
CA SER A 149 9.77 23.57 7.84
C SER A 149 9.51 23.45 6.33
N ARG A 150 8.44 22.74 5.92
CA ARG A 150 8.02 22.70 4.52
C ARG A 150 7.63 24.09 4.01
N MET A 151 6.85 24.83 4.78
CA MET A 151 6.40 26.17 4.41
C MET A 151 7.56 27.17 4.33
N SER A 152 8.57 27.04 5.17
CA SER A 152 9.82 27.78 5.06
C SER A 152 10.62 27.39 3.81
N SER A 153 10.64 26.10 3.45
CA SER A 153 11.40 25.57 2.29
C SER A 153 10.81 25.83 0.90
N LEU A 154 9.54 26.22 0.80
CA LEU A 154 8.88 26.52 -0.50
C LEU A 154 9.50 27.76 -1.17
N SER A 155 9.52 27.80 -2.51
CA SER A 155 9.99 28.99 -3.25
C SER A 155 8.99 30.16 -3.12
N SER A 156 9.47 31.41 -3.17
CA SER A 156 8.61 32.61 -3.02
C SER A 156 7.44 32.63 -4.00
N THR A 157 7.66 32.17 -5.23
CA THR A 157 6.63 32.07 -6.28
C THR A 157 5.56 31.01 -5.99
N GLU A 158 5.94 29.87 -5.39
CA GLU A 158 4.99 28.83 -4.97
C GLU A 158 4.23 29.23 -3.72
N LYS A 159 4.89 29.92 -2.76
CA LYS A 159 4.23 30.48 -1.58
C LYS A 159 3.17 31.49 -2.00
N ASP A 160 3.48 32.41 -2.92
CA ASP A 160 2.50 33.40 -3.42
C ASP A 160 1.33 32.75 -4.16
N ALA A 161 1.58 31.74 -4.99
CA ALA A 161 0.53 30.99 -5.68
C ALA A 161 -0.36 30.20 -4.71
N PHE A 162 0.19 29.77 -3.57
CA PHE A 162 -0.50 29.05 -2.52
C PHE A 162 -1.34 30.00 -1.65
N LEU A 163 -0.75 31.10 -1.17
CA LEU A 163 -1.43 32.14 -0.40
C LEU A 163 -2.62 32.75 -1.15
N LYS A 164 -2.47 32.98 -2.48
CA LYS A 164 -3.57 33.46 -3.33
C LYS A 164 -4.76 32.50 -3.43
N LYS A 165 -4.55 31.19 -3.26
CA LYS A 165 -5.61 30.16 -3.34
C LYS A 165 -6.30 29.91 -2.01
N THR A 166 -5.58 30.01 -0.89
CA THR A 166 -6.12 29.69 0.44
C THR A 166 -6.70 30.91 1.15
N LYS A 167 -6.00 32.05 1.17
CA LYS A 167 -6.41 33.32 1.80
C LYS A 167 -7.19 33.18 3.13
N ALA A 168 -6.74 32.30 4.02
CA ALA A 168 -7.49 31.96 5.23
C ALA A 168 -6.56 31.67 6.42
N ILE A 169 -7.01 32.06 7.61
CA ILE A 169 -6.35 31.75 8.88
C ILE A 169 -7.06 30.54 9.50
N PHE A 170 -6.29 29.46 9.73
CA PHE A 170 -6.79 28.22 10.33
C PHE A 170 -6.37 28.12 11.79
N GLN A 171 -7.33 27.89 12.67
CA GLN A 171 -7.07 27.52 14.05
C GLN A 171 -7.38 26.03 14.24
N PHE A 172 -6.45 25.27 14.81
CA PHE A 172 -6.61 23.87 15.15
C PHE A 172 -6.64 23.71 16.67
N ASP A 173 -7.78 23.25 17.20
CA ASP A 173 -7.92 22.89 18.61
C ASP A 173 -7.74 21.38 18.75
N ILE A 174 -6.56 20.96 19.19
CA ILE A 174 -6.18 19.55 19.31
C ILE A 174 -6.33 19.08 20.74
N LYS A 175 -7.16 18.05 20.93
CA LYS A 175 -7.39 17.44 22.25
C LYS A 175 -6.65 16.12 22.37
N ASN A 176 -5.84 15.99 23.42
CA ASN A 176 -5.19 14.75 23.80
C ASN A 176 -6.11 13.81 24.57
N ALA A 177 -5.68 12.55 24.71
CA ALA A 177 -6.36 11.55 25.55
C ALA A 177 -6.47 12.00 27.03
N GLU A 178 -5.53 12.82 27.50
CA GLU A 178 -5.48 13.40 28.85
C GLU A 178 -6.39 14.63 29.04
N GLY A 179 -7.15 15.05 28.02
CA GLY A 179 -8.08 16.18 28.09
C GLY A 179 -7.44 17.56 27.91
N VAL A 180 -6.11 17.64 27.83
CA VAL A 180 -5.38 18.89 27.52
C VAL A 180 -5.66 19.30 26.07
N THR A 181 -6.00 20.58 25.88
CA THR A 181 -6.28 21.16 24.55
C THR A 181 -5.13 22.07 24.14
N GLN A 182 -4.50 21.79 23.00
CA GLN A 182 -3.52 22.66 22.37
C GLN A 182 -4.17 23.42 21.21
N ILE A 183 -3.83 24.70 21.09
CA ILE A 183 -4.33 25.56 20.01
C ILE A 183 -3.15 25.90 19.10
N TRP A 184 -3.31 25.56 17.82
CA TRP A 184 -2.34 25.85 16.77
C TRP A 184 -2.96 26.81 15.77
N LEU A 185 -2.25 27.89 15.45
CA LEU A 185 -2.66 28.85 14.43
C LEU A 185 -1.78 28.65 13.20
N LEU A 186 -2.42 28.52 12.04
CA LEU A 186 -1.78 28.44 10.74
C LEU A 186 -2.29 29.61 9.88
N ASP A 187 -1.44 30.61 9.69
CA ASP A 187 -1.74 31.78 8.88
C ASP A 187 -1.34 31.51 7.42
N LEU A 188 -2.33 31.19 6.58
CA LEU A 188 -2.18 31.06 5.12
C LEU A 188 -2.75 32.27 4.37
N LYS A 189 -2.85 33.43 5.03
CA LYS A 189 -3.37 34.67 4.48
C LYS A 189 -2.27 35.61 4.02
N GLU A 190 -1.22 35.80 4.84
CA GLU A 190 -0.12 36.72 4.48
C GLU A 190 1.28 36.09 4.56
N LYS A 191 1.64 35.38 5.63
CA LYS A 191 3.04 34.95 5.87
C LYS A 191 3.33 33.46 5.71
N GLY A 192 2.31 32.59 5.81
CA GLY A 192 2.53 31.15 5.76
C GLY A 192 3.25 30.63 7.01
N GLU A 193 2.87 31.10 8.19
CA GLU A 193 3.52 30.75 9.45
C GLU A 193 2.62 29.92 10.35
N VAL A 194 3.24 29.04 11.13
CA VAL A 194 2.60 28.21 12.15
C VAL A 194 3.02 28.76 13.51
N THR A 195 2.05 29.20 14.33
CA THR A 195 2.31 29.70 15.69
C THR A 195 1.51 28.91 16.73
N LYS A 196 2.09 28.75 17.92
CA LYS A 196 1.52 27.97 19.03
C LYS A 196 0.84 28.90 20.05
N GLU A 197 -0.02 29.80 19.57
CA GLU A 197 -0.71 30.80 20.40
C GLU A 197 -2.16 31.04 19.93
N ALA A 198 -3.03 31.42 20.87
CA ALA A 198 -4.43 31.76 20.60
C ALA A 198 -4.55 33.20 20.06
N GLY A 199 -4.66 33.35 18.73
CA GLY A 199 -4.79 34.64 18.04
C GLY A 199 -6.22 34.98 17.61
N ALA A 200 -6.62 36.25 17.81
CA ALA A 200 -7.99 36.70 18.05
C ALA A 200 -9.05 36.70 16.90
N LYS A 201 -8.77 36.21 15.67
CA LYS A 201 -9.78 36.15 14.57
C LYS A 201 -9.48 35.03 13.54
N PRO A 202 -9.69 33.75 13.86
CA PRO A 202 -9.59 32.67 12.87
C PRO A 202 -10.76 32.70 11.88
N ASP A 203 -10.49 32.50 10.59
CA ASP A 203 -11.56 32.34 9.58
C ASP A 203 -12.22 30.94 9.71
N ILE A 204 -11.43 29.96 10.14
CA ILE A 204 -11.84 28.56 10.29
C ILE A 204 -11.21 27.98 11.56
N THR A 205 -12.04 27.41 12.44
CA THR A 205 -11.60 26.68 13.64
C THR A 205 -11.93 25.21 13.49
N ILE A 206 -10.93 24.34 13.63
CA ILE A 206 -11.02 22.89 13.47
C ILE A 206 -10.68 22.24 14.81
N SER A 207 -11.66 21.65 15.48
CA SER A 207 -11.43 20.88 16.70
C SER A 207 -11.35 19.38 16.40
N VAL A 208 -10.26 18.74 16.82
CA VAL A 208 -9.95 17.32 16.51
C VAL A 208 -9.18 16.66 17.67
N LYS A 209 -9.25 15.33 17.78
CA LYS A 209 -8.40 14.58 18.71
C LYS A 209 -7.00 14.36 18.12
N ASP A 210 -5.96 14.31 18.95
CA ASP A 210 -4.57 14.13 18.51
C ASP A 210 -4.38 12.85 17.67
N GLU A 211 -4.91 11.72 18.14
CA GLU A 211 -4.85 10.44 17.40
C GLU A 211 -5.53 10.52 16.02
N ASP A 212 -6.71 11.14 15.96
CA ASP A 212 -7.44 11.32 14.71
C ASP A 212 -6.71 12.32 13.79
N PHE A 213 -6.05 13.35 14.34
CA PHE A 213 -5.26 14.31 13.58
C PHE A 213 -4.02 13.67 12.96
N VAL A 214 -3.29 12.86 13.72
CA VAL A 214 -2.16 12.08 13.21
C VAL A 214 -2.63 11.11 12.11
N ALA A 215 -3.80 10.47 12.28
CA ALA A 215 -4.37 9.59 11.27
C ALA A 215 -4.81 10.34 10.00
N LEU A 216 -5.29 11.58 10.12
CA LEU A 216 -5.59 12.46 8.98
C LEU A 216 -4.31 12.87 8.26
N ALA A 217 -3.26 13.24 9.02
CA ALA A 217 -1.98 13.66 8.47
C ALA A 217 -1.27 12.52 7.71
N GLN A 218 -1.43 11.28 8.18
CA GLN A 218 -0.92 10.08 7.50
C GLN A 218 -1.79 9.63 6.31
N GLY A 219 -2.92 10.29 6.05
CA GLY A 219 -3.87 9.89 5.01
C GLY A 219 -4.64 8.59 5.31
N LYS A 220 -4.48 8.00 6.50
CA LYS A 220 -5.21 6.81 6.95
C LYS A 220 -6.68 7.13 7.19
N LEU A 221 -6.98 8.34 7.64
CA LEU A 221 -8.34 8.81 7.87
C LEU A 221 -8.77 9.77 6.75
N ASN A 222 -9.96 9.56 6.19
CA ASN A 222 -10.54 10.47 5.21
C ASN A 222 -11.24 11.63 5.93
N GLY A 223 -10.77 12.87 5.71
CA GLY A 223 -11.30 14.08 6.36
C GLY A 223 -12.81 14.30 6.19
N GLN A 224 -13.40 13.97 5.04
CA GLN A 224 -14.85 14.10 4.84
C GLN A 224 -15.63 13.09 5.70
N LYS A 225 -15.13 11.84 5.76
CA LYS A 225 -15.71 10.80 6.62
C LYS A 225 -15.57 11.16 8.10
N ALA A 226 -14.42 11.73 8.48
CA ALA A 226 -14.16 12.15 9.85
C ALA A 226 -15.09 13.30 10.28
N PHE A 227 -15.35 14.27 9.40
CA PHE A 227 -16.34 15.34 9.64
C PHE A 227 -17.77 14.79 9.77
N MET A 228 -18.22 13.96 8.82
CA MET A 228 -19.56 13.35 8.89
C MET A 228 -19.76 12.46 10.12
N SER A 229 -18.70 11.82 10.61
CA SER A 229 -18.72 11.00 11.83
C SER A 229 -18.62 11.80 13.13
N GLY A 230 -18.52 13.14 13.05
CA GLY A 230 -18.39 14.03 14.21
C GLY A 230 -17.03 13.99 14.91
N LYS A 231 -16.04 13.29 14.33
CA LYS A 231 -14.66 13.22 14.85
C LYS A 231 -13.87 14.51 14.63
N ILE A 232 -14.22 15.26 13.61
CA ILE A 232 -13.74 16.62 13.35
C ILE A 232 -14.91 17.56 13.46
N LYS A 233 -14.76 18.62 14.25
CA LYS A 233 -15.72 19.73 14.29
C LYS A 233 -15.09 20.92 13.59
N VAL A 234 -15.75 21.46 12.58
CA VAL A 234 -15.32 22.67 11.86
C VAL A 234 -16.30 23.78 12.16
N LYS A 235 -15.81 24.93 12.62
CA LYS A 235 -16.56 26.18 12.79
C LYS A 235 -15.99 27.23 11.84
N GLY A 236 -16.84 28.11 11.31
CA GLY A 236 -16.45 29.15 10.36
C GLY A 236 -16.80 28.80 8.90
N ALA A 237 -16.00 29.27 7.94
CA ALA A 237 -16.27 29.13 6.50
C ALA A 237 -16.04 27.69 5.98
N VAL A 238 -17.02 26.80 6.19
CA VAL A 238 -16.95 25.35 5.88
C VAL A 238 -16.59 25.04 4.41
N MET A 239 -16.98 25.89 3.46
CA MET A 239 -16.63 25.74 2.04
C MET A 239 -15.12 25.81 1.78
N LEU A 240 -14.39 26.66 2.51
CA LEU A 240 -12.94 26.78 2.40
C LEU A 240 -12.20 25.57 3.00
N ALA A 241 -12.77 24.95 4.04
CA ALA A 241 -12.21 23.74 4.66
C ALA A 241 -12.15 22.53 3.71
N THR A 242 -13.02 22.47 2.69
CA THR A 242 -12.98 21.43 1.66
C THR A 242 -11.77 21.61 0.72
N THR A 243 -11.42 22.85 0.42
CA THR A 243 -10.24 23.23 -0.39
C THR A 243 -8.93 22.99 0.37
N THR A 244 -8.96 23.12 1.70
CA THR A 244 -7.83 22.88 2.61
C THR A 244 -7.28 21.46 2.51
N ARG A 245 -8.11 20.44 2.23
CA ARG A 245 -7.65 19.05 2.05
C ARG A 245 -6.60 18.93 0.96
N SER A 246 -6.82 19.55 -0.20
CA SER A 246 -5.88 19.53 -1.32
C SER A 246 -4.56 20.21 -0.98
N CYS A 247 -4.61 21.20 -0.09
CA CYS A 247 -3.46 21.95 0.38
C CYS A 247 -2.63 21.16 1.41
N PHE A 248 -3.29 20.56 2.40
CA PHE A 248 -2.63 19.70 3.40
C PHE A 248 -2.04 18.43 2.78
N THR A 249 -2.71 17.82 1.79
CA THR A 249 -2.18 16.63 1.09
C THR A 249 -0.88 16.94 0.32
N ARG A 250 -0.68 18.20 -0.09
CA ARG A 250 0.54 18.66 -0.77
C ARG A 250 1.65 19.08 0.21
N MET A 251 1.29 19.49 1.43
CA MET A 251 2.25 19.87 2.49
C MET A 251 2.70 18.68 3.34
N LEU A 252 1.86 17.66 3.49
CA LEU A 252 2.19 16.43 4.21
C LEU A 252 2.95 15.46 3.29
N PRO A 253 3.88 14.64 3.82
CA PRO A 253 4.54 13.59 3.06
C PRO A 253 3.51 12.49 2.73
N CYS A 254 2.78 12.67 1.64
CA CYS A 254 1.98 11.60 1.08
C CYS A 254 2.98 10.60 0.49
N THR A 255 3.16 9.45 1.16
CA THR A 255 3.99 8.35 0.65
C THR A 255 3.42 7.93 -0.70
N ARG A 256 4.00 8.47 -1.77
CA ARG A 256 3.64 8.13 -3.14
C ARG A 256 4.18 6.73 -3.37
N SER A 257 3.39 5.72 -2.97
CA SER A 257 3.70 4.34 -3.30
C SER A 257 3.60 4.24 -4.81
N PHE A 258 4.76 4.27 -5.48
CA PHE A 258 4.83 3.92 -6.89
C PHE A 258 4.30 2.49 -7.02
N TYR A 259 3.13 2.35 -7.64
CA TYR A 259 2.59 1.05 -8.01
C TYR A 259 3.52 0.44 -9.04
N THR A 260 4.43 -0.43 -8.60
CA THR A 260 5.09 -1.37 -9.49
C THR A 260 4.39 -2.71 -9.31
N TYR A 261 3.61 -3.09 -10.32
CA TYR A 261 2.98 -4.41 -10.38
C TYR A 261 4.07 -5.48 -10.34
N ASN A 262 3.85 -6.52 -9.52
CA ASN A 262 4.58 -7.80 -9.55
C ASN A 262 6.04 -7.81 -9.06
N THR A 263 6.36 -7.14 -7.94
CA THR A 263 7.66 -7.33 -7.26
C THR A 263 7.59 -8.43 -6.19
N PRO A 264 8.49 -9.44 -6.22
CA PRO A 264 8.57 -10.47 -5.18
C PRO A 264 8.79 -9.83 -3.79
N LYS A 265 8.21 -10.44 -2.75
CA LYS A 265 8.26 -9.92 -1.37
C LYS A 265 9.67 -9.77 -0.82
N ASP A 266 10.65 -10.47 -1.40
CA ASP A 266 12.04 -10.54 -0.94
C ASP A 266 12.96 -9.50 -1.60
N THR A 267 12.42 -8.58 -2.40
CA THR A 267 13.23 -7.56 -3.09
C THR A 267 13.70 -6.50 -2.09
N ARG A 268 15.02 -6.23 -2.04
CA ARG A 268 15.59 -5.15 -1.20
C ARG A 268 14.98 -3.79 -1.57
N ARG A 269 14.54 -3.05 -0.55
CA ARG A 269 13.93 -1.71 -0.67
C ARG A 269 14.81 -0.71 0.06
N ILE A 270 15.11 0.40 -0.60
CA ILE A 270 15.85 1.50 0.00
C ILE A 270 14.84 2.60 0.31
N ILE A 271 14.76 2.99 1.58
CA ILE A 271 13.91 4.09 2.03
C ILE A 271 14.80 5.33 2.10
N MET A 272 14.43 6.38 1.35
CA MET A 272 15.12 7.67 1.38
C MET A 272 14.61 8.54 2.54
N ASP A 273 15.37 9.59 2.87
CA ASP A 273 15.09 10.49 4.00
C ASP A 273 13.78 11.28 3.82
N ASP A 274 13.29 11.41 2.59
CA ASP A 274 11.99 11.99 2.26
C ASP A 274 10.81 10.99 2.39
N GLY A 275 11.08 9.75 2.80
CA GLY A 275 10.12 8.67 2.97
C GLY A 275 9.74 7.95 1.67
N SER A 276 10.38 8.26 0.54
CA SER A 276 10.19 7.53 -0.71
C SER A 276 10.93 6.18 -0.71
N CYS A 277 10.34 5.15 -1.31
CA CYS A 277 10.92 3.80 -1.37
C CYS A 277 11.35 3.47 -2.80
N LEU A 278 12.65 3.28 -3.01
CA LEU A 278 13.19 2.78 -4.27
C LEU A 278 13.32 1.25 -4.22
N ILE A 279 12.83 0.59 -5.27
CA ILE A 279 13.00 -0.85 -5.49
C ILE A 279 13.97 -1.01 -6.65
N PHE A 280 15.13 -1.61 -6.40
CA PHE A 280 16.14 -1.83 -7.41
C PHE A 280 15.74 -3.04 -8.27
N LEU A 281 15.22 -2.80 -9.47
CA LEU A 281 15.16 -3.82 -10.51
C LEU A 281 16.61 -4.07 -10.96
N LYS A 282 17.16 -5.24 -10.62
CA LYS A 282 18.51 -5.63 -11.07
C LYS A 282 18.53 -5.50 -12.60
N PRO A 283 19.38 -4.64 -13.19
CA PRO A 283 19.44 -4.55 -14.65
C PRO A 283 19.91 -5.91 -15.17
N SER A 284 19.21 -6.44 -16.18
CA SER A 284 19.71 -7.58 -16.95
C SER A 284 21.06 -7.18 -17.53
N THR A 285 22.12 -7.85 -17.08
CA THR A 285 23.49 -7.59 -17.55
C THR A 285 23.62 -7.99 -19.01
N SER A 286 23.37 -7.04 -19.90
CA SER A 286 23.72 -7.13 -21.31
C SER A 286 24.23 -5.75 -21.78
N SER A 287 25.44 -5.39 -21.35
CA SER A 287 26.24 -4.36 -22.02
C SER A 287 27.71 -4.48 -21.59
N VAL A 288 28.46 -5.09 -22.50
CA VAL A 288 29.91 -4.99 -22.78
C VAL A 288 30.64 -3.87 -22.03
N SER A 289 31.69 -4.25 -21.27
CA SER A 289 32.89 -3.42 -21.08
C SER A 289 34.08 -4.14 -21.72
N SER A 290 34.76 -3.44 -22.61
CA SER A 290 35.96 -3.88 -23.32
C SER A 290 37.17 -3.06 -22.86
N SER A 291 38.17 -3.72 -22.27
CA SER A 291 39.63 -3.40 -22.25
C SER A 291 40.29 -4.32 -21.19
N VAL A 292 40.97 -5.41 -21.57
CA VAL A 292 42.39 -5.56 -21.98
C VAL A 292 43.35 -5.76 -20.79
N SER A 293 43.91 -6.99 -20.73
CA SER A 293 45.14 -7.52 -20.06
C SER A 293 45.27 -7.42 -18.53
N SER A 294 45.91 -8.35 -17.78
CA SER A 294 46.70 -9.55 -18.09
C SER A 294 46.86 -10.41 -16.81
N ASP A 295 47.14 -11.70 -17.03
CA ASP A 295 47.82 -12.67 -16.14
C ASP A 295 47.12 -13.33 -14.93
N ALA A 296 47.14 -14.67 -15.02
CA ALA A 296 47.49 -15.67 -14.00
C ALA A 296 46.42 -16.75 -13.70
N SER A 297 46.48 -17.82 -14.51
CA SER A 297 46.43 -19.24 -14.13
C SER A 297 45.74 -19.66 -12.82
N SER A 298 44.61 -20.38 -12.92
CA SER A 298 44.53 -21.80 -12.55
C SER A 298 43.16 -22.40 -12.89
N SER A 299 43.20 -23.68 -13.24
CA SER A 299 42.20 -24.54 -13.88
C SER A 299 40.87 -24.71 -13.14
N THR A 300 39.74 -24.78 -13.87
CA THR A 300 38.88 -25.99 -14.00
C THR A 300 37.76 -25.78 -15.05
N SER A 301 37.83 -26.59 -16.11
CA SER A 301 36.77 -27.07 -17.02
C SER A 301 35.58 -26.17 -17.40
N SER A 302 35.69 -25.55 -18.57
CA SER A 302 34.60 -24.91 -19.31
C SER A 302 33.75 -25.93 -20.07
N GLN A 303 32.44 -25.96 -19.84
CA GLN A 303 31.49 -26.28 -20.91
C GLN A 303 30.75 -25.01 -21.31
N LYS A 304 31.11 -24.51 -22.50
CA LYS A 304 30.40 -23.46 -23.25
C LYS A 304 28.97 -23.94 -23.51
N LEU A 305 27.96 -23.27 -22.97
CA LEU A 305 26.62 -23.36 -23.56
C LEU A 305 26.60 -22.52 -24.84
N VAL A 306 26.61 -23.24 -25.95
CA VAL A 306 26.33 -22.73 -27.30
C VAL A 306 24.87 -22.28 -27.35
N ASN A 307 24.64 -21.03 -27.76
CA ASN A 307 23.33 -20.52 -28.14
C ASN A 307 22.84 -21.25 -29.40
N ASN A 308 22.24 -22.42 -29.21
CA ASN A 308 21.48 -23.08 -30.27
C ASN A 308 20.11 -22.42 -30.39
N LYS A 309 19.92 -21.74 -31.51
CA LYS A 309 18.64 -21.47 -32.16
C LYS A 309 17.85 -22.79 -32.12
N VAL A 310 16.87 -22.89 -31.22
CA VAL A 310 16.09 -24.11 -31.00
C VAL A 310 15.33 -24.43 -32.28
N THR A 311 15.92 -25.30 -33.09
CA THR A 311 15.22 -26.03 -34.14
C THR A 311 14.17 -26.91 -33.50
N SER A 312 12.99 -26.92 -34.11
CA SER A 312 11.71 -27.55 -33.78
C SER A 312 11.74 -29.09 -33.52
N ALA A 313 12.83 -29.67 -33.04
CA ALA A 313 13.00 -31.12 -32.90
C ALA A 313 12.97 -31.63 -31.44
N TYR A 314 12.79 -30.76 -30.45
CA TYR A 314 12.84 -31.11 -29.02
C TYR A 314 11.47 -31.14 -28.32
N HIS A 315 10.37 -31.29 -29.06
CA HIS A 315 8.99 -31.20 -28.50
C HIS A 315 8.19 -32.50 -28.46
N ASP A 316 8.71 -33.60 -28.99
CA ASP A 316 7.89 -34.81 -29.17
C ASP A 316 8.15 -35.93 -28.15
N GLN A 317 8.85 -35.67 -27.04
CA GLN A 317 9.12 -36.71 -26.03
C GLN A 317 8.96 -36.21 -24.59
N ILE A 318 7.78 -35.65 -24.26
CA ILE A 318 7.35 -35.57 -22.86
C ILE A 318 6.47 -36.81 -22.60
N PRO A 319 6.80 -37.66 -21.60
CA PRO A 319 5.96 -38.80 -21.23
C PRO A 319 4.50 -38.36 -20.99
N ALA A 320 3.53 -39.08 -21.55
CA ALA A 320 2.12 -38.70 -21.54
C ALA A 320 1.55 -38.48 -20.12
N GLU A 321 2.09 -39.17 -19.12
CA GLU A 321 1.76 -38.99 -17.70
C GLU A 321 2.11 -37.59 -17.18
N ILE A 322 3.26 -37.05 -17.60
CA ILE A 322 3.70 -35.71 -17.22
C ILE A 322 2.88 -34.67 -18.00
N GLU A 323 2.56 -34.93 -19.27
CA GLU A 323 1.73 -34.03 -20.08
C GLU A 323 0.31 -33.88 -19.55
N ALA A 324 -0.28 -34.96 -19.02
CA ALA A 324 -1.60 -34.93 -18.37
C ALA A 324 -1.62 -34.12 -17.06
N SER A 325 -0.47 -33.99 -16.38
CA SER A 325 -0.31 -33.20 -15.15
C SER A 325 -0.10 -31.70 -15.41
N LEU A 326 0.24 -31.32 -16.64
CA LEU A 326 0.52 -29.94 -17.00
C LEU A 326 -0.77 -29.18 -17.36
N PRO A 327 -0.83 -27.87 -17.08
CA PRO A 327 -1.92 -27.04 -17.59
C PRO A 327 -1.95 -27.10 -19.13
N PRO A 328 -3.13 -26.89 -19.75
CA PRO A 328 -3.27 -26.95 -21.20
C PRO A 328 -2.22 -26.04 -21.86
N ARG A 329 -1.49 -26.60 -22.82
CA ARG A 329 -0.50 -25.84 -23.58
C ARG A 329 -1.16 -24.61 -24.19
N LEU A 330 -0.45 -23.48 -24.14
CA LEU A 330 -0.88 -22.29 -24.84
C LEU A 330 -1.13 -22.65 -26.31
N ARG A 331 -2.18 -22.09 -26.88
CA ARG A 331 -2.54 -22.33 -28.28
C ARG A 331 -1.34 -22.01 -29.17
N ASN A 332 -0.80 -23.02 -29.84
CA ASN A 332 0.24 -22.82 -30.84
C ASN A 332 -0.39 -22.11 -32.05
N TYR A 333 0.01 -20.86 -32.26
CA TYR A 333 -0.35 -20.13 -33.46
C TYR A 333 0.62 -20.52 -34.57
N PRO A 334 0.15 -20.90 -35.77
CA PRO A 334 1.04 -21.20 -36.89
C PRO A 334 1.91 -19.97 -37.17
N GLN A 335 3.22 -20.16 -37.24
CA GLN A 335 4.13 -19.07 -37.62
C GLN A 335 3.89 -18.73 -39.08
N GLN A 336 3.43 -17.51 -39.35
CA GLN A 336 3.22 -17.02 -40.71
C GLN A 336 4.58 -16.73 -41.37
N ALA A 337 4.70 -17.04 -42.66
CA ALA A 337 5.92 -16.81 -43.41
C ALA A 337 6.25 -15.30 -43.46
N THR A 338 7.52 -14.95 -43.31
CA THR A 338 8.00 -13.59 -43.54
C THR A 338 8.06 -13.32 -45.04
N PRO A 339 7.39 -12.28 -45.55
CA PRO A 339 7.34 -12.00 -46.99
C PRO A 339 8.70 -11.58 -47.54
N SER A 340 8.93 -11.85 -48.83
CA SER A 340 10.14 -11.44 -49.55
C SER A 340 10.20 -9.92 -49.74
N LYS A 341 11.40 -9.39 -50.06
CA LYS A 341 11.58 -7.95 -50.33
C LYS A 341 10.72 -7.46 -51.50
N GLU A 342 10.52 -8.29 -52.51
CA GLU A 342 9.66 -7.97 -53.67
C GLU A 342 8.19 -7.89 -53.28
N GLN A 343 7.73 -8.85 -52.46
CA GLN A 343 6.37 -8.83 -51.92
C GLN A 343 6.12 -7.58 -51.05
N ILE A 344 7.13 -7.15 -50.29
CA ILE A 344 7.09 -5.91 -49.52
C ILE A 344 6.88 -4.69 -50.41
N LEU A 345 7.66 -4.57 -51.49
CA LEU A 345 7.56 -3.45 -52.42
C LEU A 345 6.20 -3.45 -53.14
N GLN A 346 5.71 -4.62 -53.53
CA GLN A 346 4.37 -4.75 -54.13
C GLN A 346 3.26 -4.37 -53.14
N MET A 347 3.38 -4.73 -51.86
CA MET A 347 2.44 -4.30 -50.81
C MET A 347 2.41 -2.77 -50.66
N GLN A 348 3.57 -2.11 -50.74
CA GLN A 348 3.65 -0.65 -50.66
C GLN A 348 3.00 0.02 -51.87
N GLN A 349 3.31 -0.43 -53.09
CA GLN A 349 2.73 0.09 -54.33
C GLN A 349 1.20 -0.07 -54.36
N LEU A 350 0.66 -1.23 -53.99
CA LEU A 350 -0.79 -1.46 -53.94
C LEU A 350 -1.48 -0.52 -52.94
N ARG A 351 -0.83 -0.22 -51.82
CA ARG A 351 -1.38 0.71 -50.82
C ARG A 351 -1.28 2.17 -51.26
N GLU A 352 -0.27 2.50 -52.07
CA GLU A 352 -0.09 3.83 -52.64
C GLU A 352 -1.09 4.11 -53.78
N SER A 353 -1.43 3.11 -54.59
CA SER A 353 -2.44 3.26 -55.64
C SER A 353 -3.85 3.45 -55.09
N ASP A 354 -4.34 2.50 -54.28
CA ASP A 354 -5.73 2.48 -53.80
C ASP A 354 -5.79 2.13 -52.31
N PRO A 355 -5.62 3.11 -51.42
CA PRO A 355 -5.54 2.86 -49.99
C PRO A 355 -6.88 2.51 -49.30
N ASP A 356 -8.01 2.75 -49.98
CA ASP A 356 -9.35 2.36 -49.53
C ASP A 356 -9.60 0.85 -49.72
N THR A 357 -9.25 0.36 -50.90
CA THR A 357 -9.39 -1.05 -51.25
C THR A 357 -8.34 -1.86 -50.52
N TRP A 358 -7.06 -1.52 -50.69
CA TRP A 358 -5.92 -2.25 -50.11
C TRP A 358 -5.67 -1.90 -48.65
N THR A 359 -6.65 -2.25 -47.80
CA THR A 359 -6.51 -2.19 -46.35
C THR A 359 -5.44 -3.17 -45.87
N VAL A 360 -4.89 -2.90 -44.67
CA VAL A 360 -3.93 -3.79 -43.98
C VAL A 360 -4.40 -5.25 -43.97
N GLN A 361 -5.69 -5.47 -43.73
CA GLN A 361 -6.26 -6.82 -43.67
C GLN A 361 -6.32 -7.49 -45.04
N GLN A 362 -6.64 -6.75 -46.10
CA GLN A 362 -6.67 -7.30 -47.45
C GLN A 362 -5.27 -7.66 -47.95
N LEU A 363 -4.28 -6.79 -47.70
CA LEU A 363 -2.88 -7.09 -48.03
C LEU A 363 -2.37 -8.29 -47.23
N ALA A 364 -2.69 -8.38 -45.93
CA ALA A 364 -2.32 -9.53 -45.11
C ALA A 364 -2.88 -10.85 -45.67
N ARG A 365 -4.14 -10.85 -46.15
CA ARG A 365 -4.75 -12.01 -46.81
C ARG A 365 -4.09 -12.34 -48.15
N LYS A 366 -3.85 -11.32 -49.00
CA LYS A 366 -3.25 -11.51 -50.33
C LYS A 366 -1.84 -12.11 -50.27
N PHE A 367 -1.04 -11.70 -49.29
CA PHE A 367 0.34 -12.16 -49.15
C PHE A 367 0.52 -13.25 -48.08
N ASN A 368 -0.57 -13.73 -47.45
CA ASN A 368 -0.56 -14.71 -46.36
C ASN A 368 0.39 -14.34 -45.21
N THR A 369 0.28 -13.10 -44.72
CA THR A 369 1.13 -12.54 -43.66
C THR A 369 0.34 -11.99 -42.48
N TYR A 370 1.05 -11.60 -41.42
CA TYR A 370 0.46 -11.03 -40.22
C TYR A 370 0.08 -9.55 -40.44
N PRO A 371 -1.14 -9.10 -40.10
CA PRO A 371 -1.55 -7.69 -40.25
C PRO A 371 -0.61 -6.69 -39.59
N GLY A 372 -0.03 -7.03 -38.43
CA GLY A 372 0.93 -6.17 -37.76
C GLY A 372 2.26 -6.03 -38.50
N PHE A 373 2.65 -7.02 -39.32
CA PHE A 373 3.80 -6.89 -40.22
C PHE A 373 3.47 -5.90 -41.35
N VAL A 374 2.32 -6.05 -41.99
CA VAL A 374 1.85 -5.15 -43.05
C VAL A 374 1.78 -3.70 -42.55
N LEU A 375 1.31 -3.46 -41.32
CA LEU A 375 1.29 -2.14 -40.68
C LEU A 375 2.68 -1.51 -40.52
N LYS A 376 3.72 -2.31 -40.27
CA LYS A 376 5.10 -1.81 -40.12
C LYS A 376 5.73 -1.42 -41.44
N VAL A 377 5.35 -2.11 -42.51
CA VAL A 377 6.02 -1.98 -43.81
C VAL A 377 5.27 -1.05 -44.76
N THR A 378 3.93 -1.04 -44.68
CA THR A 378 3.07 -0.20 -45.50
C THR A 378 2.47 0.91 -44.64
N HIS A 379 2.87 2.14 -44.90
CA HIS A 379 2.39 3.31 -44.16
C HIS A 379 1.14 3.86 -44.85
N CYS A 380 0.30 4.58 -44.10
CA CYS A 380 -0.83 5.27 -44.72
C CYS A 380 -0.30 6.40 -45.61
N PRO A 381 -0.74 6.52 -46.88
CA PRO A 381 -0.34 7.64 -47.73
C PRO A 381 -0.66 8.99 -47.06
N PRO A 382 0.19 10.01 -47.21
CA PRO A 382 0.06 11.27 -46.48
C PRO A 382 -1.26 11.99 -46.79
N GLN A 383 -1.72 11.93 -48.04
CA GLN A 383 -2.99 12.51 -48.48
C GLN A 383 -4.18 11.88 -47.75
N ARG A 384 -4.23 10.55 -47.65
CA ARG A 384 -5.28 9.85 -46.90
C ARG A 384 -5.19 10.10 -45.39
N ALA A 385 -3.98 10.18 -44.85
CA ALA A 385 -3.78 10.50 -43.44
C ALA A 385 -4.29 11.92 -43.11
N GLN A 386 -4.12 12.89 -44.01
CA GLN A 386 -4.73 14.22 -43.89
C GLN A 386 -6.26 14.13 -43.93
N MET A 387 -6.83 13.47 -44.94
CA MET A 387 -8.28 13.28 -45.06
C MET A 387 -8.90 12.65 -43.80
N LEU A 388 -8.25 11.64 -43.21
CA LEU A 388 -8.72 11.03 -41.97
C LEU A 388 -8.68 11.98 -40.77
N ARG A 389 -7.64 12.83 -40.67
CA ARG A 389 -7.56 13.87 -39.63
C ARG A 389 -8.66 14.91 -39.80
N ASP A 390 -8.93 15.34 -41.02
CA ASP A 390 -9.98 16.31 -41.32
C ASP A 390 -11.36 15.74 -40.96
N LEU A 391 -11.62 14.47 -41.31
CA LEU A 391 -12.84 13.75 -40.90
C LEU A 391 -12.97 13.63 -39.38
N GLU A 392 -11.87 13.32 -38.67
CA GLU A 392 -11.87 13.28 -37.21
C GLU A 392 -12.15 14.65 -36.60
N GLN A 393 -11.63 15.72 -37.20
CA GLN A 393 -11.87 17.10 -36.79
C GLN A 393 -13.33 17.50 -37.02
N SER A 394 -13.90 17.24 -38.20
CA SER A 394 -15.33 17.48 -38.47
C SER A 394 -16.22 16.69 -37.51
N ARG A 395 -15.89 15.41 -37.26
CA ARG A 395 -16.61 14.59 -36.26
C ARG A 395 -16.54 15.22 -34.88
N PHE A 396 -15.35 15.69 -34.47
CA PHE A 396 -15.18 16.38 -33.20
C PHE A 396 -16.00 17.66 -33.14
N ASP A 397 -16.06 18.44 -34.22
CA ASP A 397 -16.81 19.69 -34.29
C ASP A 397 -18.31 19.49 -34.15
N HIS A 398 -18.85 18.39 -34.67
CA HIS A 398 -20.25 17.99 -34.52
C HIS A 398 -20.58 17.36 -33.15
N LEU A 399 -19.60 17.11 -32.27
CA LEU A 399 -19.87 16.61 -30.92
C LEU A 399 -20.53 17.68 -30.03
N SER A 400 -21.37 17.22 -29.10
CA SER A 400 -21.87 18.07 -28.03
C SER A 400 -20.73 18.61 -27.14
N ILE A 401 -20.96 19.76 -26.50
CA ILE A 401 -19.96 20.41 -25.64
C ILE A 401 -19.42 19.45 -24.57
N GLN A 402 -20.29 18.67 -23.92
CA GLN A 402 -19.87 17.68 -22.92
C GLN A 402 -18.97 16.59 -23.52
N ALA A 403 -19.26 16.12 -24.74
CA ALA A 403 -18.45 15.12 -25.42
C ALA A 403 -17.07 15.69 -25.84
N LYS A 404 -17.02 16.94 -26.31
CA LYS A 404 -15.76 17.66 -26.61
C LYS A 404 -14.88 17.76 -25.36
N ILE A 405 -15.43 18.15 -24.21
CA ILE A 405 -14.70 18.23 -22.93
C ILE A 405 -14.14 16.85 -22.54
N LYS A 406 -14.92 15.78 -22.67
CA LYS A 406 -14.46 14.41 -22.37
C LYS A 406 -13.29 13.99 -23.26
N ALA A 407 -13.36 14.29 -24.56
CA ALA A 407 -12.30 14.00 -25.52
C ALA A 407 -11.01 14.79 -25.22
N ILE A 408 -11.12 16.10 -24.96
CA ILE A 408 -9.98 16.96 -24.57
C ILE A 408 -9.34 16.45 -23.26
N ASN A 409 -10.15 16.13 -22.25
CA ASN A 409 -9.64 15.60 -20.97
C ASN A 409 -8.97 14.22 -21.13
N ARG A 410 -9.39 13.42 -22.12
CA ARG A 410 -8.69 12.17 -22.46
C ARG A 410 -7.33 12.44 -23.10
N LEU A 411 -7.23 13.43 -23.99
CA LEU A 411 -5.96 13.85 -24.60
C LEU A 411 -5.00 14.41 -23.54
N ARG A 412 -5.47 15.29 -22.66
CA ARG A 412 -4.67 15.82 -21.53
C ARG A 412 -4.14 14.71 -20.63
N ARG A 413 -4.98 13.71 -20.32
CA ARG A 413 -4.53 12.55 -19.53
C ARG A 413 -3.46 11.75 -20.26
N LYS A 414 -3.62 11.50 -21.57
CA LYS A 414 -2.59 10.81 -22.37
C LYS A 414 -1.26 11.55 -22.45
N GLN A 415 -1.26 12.88 -22.39
CA GLN A 415 -0.02 13.68 -22.42
C GLN A 415 0.69 13.73 -21.06
N LEU A 416 -0.03 13.47 -19.97
CA LEU A 416 0.53 13.44 -18.61
C LEU A 416 1.14 12.07 -18.24
N TRP A 417 0.81 11.02 -19.01
CA TRP A 417 1.36 9.67 -18.89
C TRP A 417 2.45 9.50 -19.94
#